data_AF-A0A7G8BPC3-F1
#
_entry.id   AF-A0A7G8BPC3-F1
#
_cell.length_a   1.000
_cell.length_b   1.000
_cell.length_c   1.000
_cell.angle_alpha   90.00
_cell.angle_beta   90.00
_cell.angle_gamma   90.00
#
_symmetry.space_group_name_H-M   'P 1'
#
loop_
_entity.id
_entity.type
_entity.pdbx_description
1 polymer ?
#
loop_
_entity_poly.entity_id
_entity_poly.type
_entity_poly.pdbx_seq_one_letter_code
_entity_poly.pdbx_strand_id
1 'polypeptide(L)' 'MIALQSEHPRPHATLIFRMHDQQSPNLPAGKEVRLWCPTCAREVDDPLVCGDCSAVICRVCGTPLESADELAFG' A
#
# COMPACT_ATOMS: atom_id res chain seq x y z
N MET A 1 61.52 8.36 15.14
CA MET A 1 60.65 8.14 16.32
C MET A 1 60.05 9.50 16.60
N ILE A 2 58.78 9.78 16.36
CA ILE A 2 57.58 9.21 17.02
C ILE A 2 56.36 9.52 16.11
N ALA A 3 55.50 8.53 15.91
CA ALA A 3 54.16 8.69 15.31
C ALA A 3 53.22 9.29 16.35
N LEU A 4 52.32 10.24 16.01
CA LEU A 4 51.19 10.60 16.89
C LEU A 4 50.08 11.44 16.18
N GLN A 5 48.91 10.79 16.01
CA GLN A 5 47.52 11.34 15.89
C GLN A 5 47.11 12.02 14.57
N SER A 6 46.13 11.59 13.75
CA SER A 6 44.92 10.78 13.97
C SER A 6 44.03 11.25 15.12
N GLU A 7 43.44 12.44 15.00
CA GLU A 7 42.26 12.83 15.78
C GLU A 7 41.29 13.77 15.04
N HIS A 8 40.22 13.16 14.55
CA HIS A 8 38.82 13.62 14.63
C HIS A 8 38.48 15.09 14.28
N PRO A 9 37.93 15.38 13.08
CA PRO A 9 37.07 16.53 12.90
C PRO A 9 35.75 16.29 13.65
N ARG A 10 35.60 17.01 14.75
CA ARG A 10 34.42 17.13 15.61
C ARG A 10 33.24 17.81 14.89
N PRO A 11 32.09 17.16 14.61
CA PRO A 11 30.88 17.87 14.23
C PRO A 11 30.05 18.20 15.48
N HIS A 12 30.41 19.27 16.20
CA HIS A 12 29.63 19.78 17.34
C HIS A 12 28.43 20.66 16.90
N ALA A 13 27.69 20.25 15.87
CA ALA A 13 26.49 20.98 15.46
C ALA A 13 25.54 20.15 14.58
N THR A 14 25.14 18.95 15.00
CA THR A 14 23.84 18.41 14.55
C THR A 14 23.29 17.44 15.59
N LEU A 15 22.37 17.92 16.43
CA LEU A 15 21.46 17.07 17.18
C LEU A 15 20.56 16.34 16.17
N ILE A 16 21.02 15.20 15.64
CA ILE A 16 20.15 14.28 14.90
C ILE A 16 19.37 13.50 15.96
N PHE A 17 18.17 13.99 16.27
CA PHE A 17 17.13 13.23 16.96
C PHE A 17 16.83 11.97 16.13
N ARG A 18 17.44 10.82 16.45
CA ARG A 18 16.99 9.52 15.91
C ARG A 18 15.89 8.96 16.80
N MET A 19 14.74 9.60 16.75
CA MET A 19 13.46 8.97 17.06
C MET A 19 12.66 8.92 15.75
N HIS A 20 12.95 7.92 14.92
CA HIS A 20 11.93 7.41 14.01
C HIS A 20 11.47 6.07 14.56
N ASP A 21 10.50 6.20 15.47
CA ASP A 21 9.46 5.21 15.68
C ASP A 21 8.85 4.88 14.31
N GLN A 22 9.28 3.77 13.71
CA GLN A 22 8.58 3.19 12.58
C GLN A 22 7.63 2.13 13.13
N GLN A 23 6.66 2.58 13.92
CA GLN A 23 5.49 1.78 14.22
C GLN A 23 4.70 1.71 12.92
N SER A 24 5.04 0.74 12.06
CA SER A 24 4.23 0.37 10.91
C SER A 24 2.92 -0.16 11.51
N PRO A 25 1.80 0.56 11.42
CA PRO A 25 0.55 -0.03 11.81
C PRO A 25 0.35 -1.18 10.82
N ASN A 26 0.36 -2.40 11.34
CA ASN A 26 -0.21 -3.56 10.68
C ASN A 26 -1.71 -3.22 10.50
N LEU A 27 -2.02 -2.36 9.53
CA LEU A 27 -3.39 -2.23 9.04
C LEU A 27 -3.73 -3.64 8.55
N PRO A 28 -4.86 -4.23 8.98
CA PRO A 28 -5.33 -5.44 8.35
C PRO A 28 -5.36 -5.16 6.84
N ALA A 29 -4.58 -5.95 6.11
CA ALA A 29 -4.34 -5.78 4.70
C ALA A 29 -5.67 -5.62 3.98
N GLY A 30 -5.96 -4.39 3.54
CA GLY A 30 -7.18 -4.04 2.87
C GLY A 30 -8.41 -4.19 3.75
N LYS A 31 -9.17 -3.10 3.89
CA LYS A 31 -10.62 -3.27 3.79
C LYS A 31 -10.84 -3.91 2.41
N GLU A 32 -10.87 -5.24 2.38
CA GLU A 32 -11.21 -6.07 1.23
C GLU A 32 -12.59 -5.61 0.77
N VAL A 33 -12.61 -4.59 -0.09
CA VAL A 33 -13.83 -4.17 -0.75
C VAL A 33 -14.25 -5.38 -1.56
N ARG A 34 -15.23 -6.12 -1.05
CA ARG A 34 -15.82 -7.27 -1.71
C ARG A 34 -16.48 -6.73 -2.97
N LEU A 35 -15.82 -6.92 -4.10
CA LEU A 35 -16.29 -6.45 -5.39
C LEU A 35 -17.14 -7.54 -6.02
N TRP A 36 -18.27 -7.15 -6.57
CA TRP A 36 -19.18 -8.06 -7.24
C TRP A 36 -19.01 -7.99 -8.75
N CYS A 37 -18.98 -9.15 -9.40
CA CYS A 37 -19.01 -9.25 -10.85
C CYS A 37 -20.42 -9.55 -11.34
N PRO A 38 -21.11 -8.65 -12.06
CA PRO A 38 -22.46 -8.90 -12.57
C PRO A 38 -22.49 -9.97 -13.67
N THR A 39 -21.42 -10.10 -14.46
CA THR A 39 -21.31 -11.13 -15.51
C THR A 39 -21.09 -12.52 -14.94
N CYS A 40 -20.27 -12.65 -13.90
CA CYS A 40 -20.01 -13.94 -13.26
C CYS A 40 -21.00 -14.26 -12.14
N ALA A 41 -21.84 -13.29 -11.74
CA ALA A 41 -22.72 -13.35 -10.59
C ALA A 41 -22.02 -13.91 -9.34
N ARG A 42 -20.84 -13.36 -9.02
CA ARG A 42 -20.04 -13.77 -7.86
C ARG A 42 -19.18 -12.64 -7.32
N GLU A 43 -18.76 -12.80 -6.07
CA GLU A 43 -17.74 -11.95 -5.44
C GLU A 43 -16.35 -12.28 -6.00
N VAL A 44 -15.54 -11.24 -6.19
CA VAL A 44 -14.19 -11.32 -6.73
C VAL A 44 -13.22 -10.78 -5.68
N ASP A 45 -12.36 -11.66 -5.17
CA ASP A 45 -11.36 -11.36 -4.14
C ASP A 45 -10.07 -10.76 -4.73
N ASP A 46 -9.73 -11.14 -5.96
CA ASP A 46 -8.53 -10.69 -6.68
C ASP A 46 -8.96 -9.93 -7.95
N PRO A 47 -9.37 -8.66 -7.81
CA PRO A 47 -9.72 -7.81 -8.94
C PRO A 47 -8.46 -7.27 -9.63
N LEU A 48 -8.52 -7.13 -10.95
CA LEU A 48 -7.45 -6.49 -11.72
C LEU A 48 -7.77 -4.99 -11.86
N VAL A 49 -6.76 -4.14 -11.79
CA VAL A 49 -6.92 -2.71 -12.11
C VAL A 49 -6.39 -2.47 -13.52
N CYS A 50 -7.23 -1.95 -14.39
CA CYS A 50 -6.82 -1.51 -15.72
C CYS A 50 -5.95 -0.25 -15.58
N GLY A 51 -4.69 -0.32 -15.99
CA GLY A 51 -3.72 0.76 -15.82
C GLY A 51 -4.06 2.06 -16.57
N ASP A 52 -4.73 1.96 -17.71
CA ASP A 52 -5.06 3.10 -18.57
C ASP A 52 -6.43 3.70 -18.22
N CYS A 53 -7.39 2.84 -17.89
CA CYS A 53 -8.78 3.24 -17.61
C CYS A 53 -9.04 3.53 -16.13
N SER A 54 -8.10 3.17 -15.24
CA SER A 54 -8.29 3.19 -13.78
C SER A 54 -9.53 2.42 -13.28
N ALA A 55 -10.08 1.55 -14.13
CA ALA A 55 -11.25 0.75 -13.83
C ALA A 55 -10.84 -0.56 -13.17
N VAL A 56 -11.64 -1.02 -12.21
CA VAL A 56 -11.45 -2.32 -11.57
C VAL A 56 -12.25 -3.37 -12.34
N ILE A 57 -11.60 -4.46 -12.75
CA ILE A 57 -12.14 -5.46 -13.67
C ILE A 57 -12.00 -6.89 -13.14
N CYS A 58 -12.94 -7.75 -13.53
CA CYS A 58 -12.94 -9.16 -13.17
C CYS A 58 -11.80 -9.89 -13.87
N ARG A 59 -10.92 -10.56 -13.12
CA ARG A 59 -9.83 -11.37 -13.68
C ARG A 59 -10.28 -12.54 -14.57
N VAL A 60 -11.56 -12.93 -14.50
CA VAL A 60 -12.09 -14.08 -15.24
C VAL A 60 -12.76 -13.65 -16.55
N CYS A 61 -13.62 -12.64 -16.52
CA CYS A 61 -14.41 -12.23 -17.69
C CYS A 61 -14.01 -10.87 -18.28
N GLY A 62 -13.18 -10.07 -17.58
CA GLY A 62 -12.77 -8.74 -18.02
C GLY A 62 -13.81 -7.63 -17.84
N THR A 63 -15.02 -7.96 -17.37
CA THR A 63 -16.07 -6.97 -17.08
C THR A 63 -15.67 -6.06 -15.92
N PRO A 64 -15.97 -4.74 -15.96
CA PRO A 64 -15.83 -3.87 -14.81
C PRO A 64 -16.62 -4.39 -13.61
N LEU A 65 -15.99 -4.38 -12.44
CA LEU A 65 -16.59 -4.78 -11.18
C LEU A 65 -17.30 -3.60 -10.53
N GLU A 66 -18.34 -3.90 -9.76
CA GLU A 66 -19.08 -2.91 -8.99
C GLU A 66 -18.91 -3.16 -7.48
N SER A 67 -19.03 -2.10 -6.69
CA SER A 67 -19.01 -2.19 -5.22
C SER A 67 -20.23 -2.97 -4.74
N ALA A 68 -20.04 -4.10 -4.06
CA ALA A 68 -21.18 -4.85 -3.51
C ALA A 68 -21.97 -4.02 -2.46
N ASP A 69 -21.31 -3.06 -1.81
CA ASP A 69 -21.89 -2.13 -0.82
C ASP A 69 -22.90 -1.15 -1.44
N GLU A 70 -22.76 -0.80 -2.72
CA GLU A 70 -23.68 0.09 -3.43
C GLU A 70 -24.90 -0.65 -4.02
N LEU A 71 -24.83 -1.98 -4.16
CA LEU A 71 -25.92 -2.80 -4.69
C LEU A 71 -27.06 -3.05 -3.69
N ALA A 72 -26.92 -2.59 -2.44
CA ALA A 72 -27.89 -2.79 -1.36
C ALA A 72 -29.01 -1.73 -1.30
N PHE A 73 -29.09 -0.81 -2.26
CA PHE A 73 -30.15 0.20 -2.35
C PHE A 73 -31.02 -0.03 -3.59
N GLY A 74 -32.09 -0.83 -3.43
CA GLY A 74 -33.12 -1.07 -4.44
C GLY A 74 -34.32 -1.81 -3.88
#